data_AF-A0A8S3JSZ4-F1
#
_entry.id   AF-A0A8S3JSZ4-F1
#
_cell.length_a   1.000
_cell.length_b   1.000
_cell.length_c   1.000
_cell.angle_alpha   90.00
_cell.angle_beta   90.00
_cell.angle_gamma   90.00
#
_symmetry.space_group_name_H-M   'P 1'
#
loop_
_entity.id
_entity.type
_entity.pdbx_description
1 polymer ?
#
loop_
_entity_poly.entity_id
_entity_poly.type
_entity_poly.pdbx_seq_one_letter_code
_entity_poly.pdbx_strand_id
1 'polypeptide(L)'
;MVPHAQQKADIKYPFEYLFRSEQFALLDNCCREYLFLCDFFMLDNRAAPKFFMEIFEKTFKLIQKNFESYVSDSFDPIAILLCMHLVYRYQVIANKRSVPILNKFHEILINICENRFEIVMKANIDSVQRVEPHKFSSIELNPHF
;
A
#
# COMPACT_ATOMS: atom_id res chain seq x y z
N MET A 1 -9.87 -12.04 -7.14
CA MET A 1 -9.36 -13.37 -7.52
C MET A 1 -9.22 -14.19 -6.24
N VAL A 2 -9.50 -15.50 -6.28
CA VAL A 2 -9.43 -16.37 -5.09
C VAL A 2 -8.04 -17.04 -5.04
N PRO A 3 -7.20 -16.76 -4.04
CA PRO A 3 -5.80 -17.23 -3.98
C PRO A 3 -5.63 -18.75 -4.09
N HIS A 4 -6.63 -19.52 -3.63
CA HIS A 4 -6.53 -20.98 -3.53
C HIS A 4 -6.62 -21.71 -4.88
N ALA A 5 -7.23 -21.09 -5.92
CA ALA A 5 -7.38 -21.73 -7.23
C ALA A 5 -6.08 -21.71 -8.07
N GLN A 6 -5.06 -20.96 -7.66
CA GLN A 6 -3.89 -20.65 -8.49
C GLN A 6 -2.59 -21.33 -8.05
N GLN A 7 -2.57 -22.10 -6.95
CA GLN A 7 -1.40 -22.91 -6.57
C GLN A 7 -1.01 -23.97 -7.63
N LYS A 8 -1.81 -24.19 -8.67
CA LYS A 8 -1.53 -25.11 -9.78
C LYS A 8 -0.67 -24.53 -10.92
N ALA A 9 -0.41 -23.23 -10.94
CA ALA A 9 0.49 -22.60 -11.90
C ALA A 9 1.47 -21.72 -11.12
N ASP A 10 2.76 -21.99 -11.22
CA ASP A 10 3.86 -21.35 -10.48
C ASP A 10 4.10 -19.88 -10.89
N ILE A 11 3.02 -19.11 -11.01
CA ILE A 11 3.00 -17.72 -11.47
C ILE A 11 3.29 -16.83 -10.26
N LYS A 12 4.47 -16.21 -10.25
CA LYS A 12 4.83 -15.18 -9.27
C LYS A 12 4.28 -13.84 -9.73
N TYR A 13 3.51 -13.17 -8.87
CA TYR A 13 3.03 -11.81 -9.10
C TYR A 13 3.89 -10.80 -8.34
N PRO A 14 4.18 -9.63 -8.94
CA PRO A 14 4.74 -8.51 -8.19
C PRO A 14 3.85 -8.13 -7.00
N PHE A 15 4.45 -7.63 -5.94
CA PHE A 15 3.72 -7.36 -4.70
C PHE A 15 2.66 -6.28 -4.90
N GLU A 16 2.98 -5.20 -5.61
CA GLU A 16 2.09 -4.07 -5.88
C GLU A 16 0.82 -4.50 -6.64
N TYR A 17 0.91 -5.59 -7.41
CA TYR A 17 -0.25 -6.19 -8.08
C TYR A 17 -1.20 -6.85 -7.07
N LEU A 18 -0.66 -7.64 -6.14
CA LEU A 18 -1.44 -8.27 -5.07
C LEU A 18 -2.00 -7.22 -4.10
N PHE A 19 -1.16 -6.27 -3.71
CA PHE A 19 -1.50 -5.14 -2.87
C PHE A 19 -2.66 -4.33 -3.46
N ARG A 20 -2.60 -4.02 -4.76
CA ARG A 20 -3.71 -3.34 -5.46
C ARG A 20 -5.03 -4.07 -5.26
N SER A 21 -5.05 -5.39 -5.48
CA SER A 21 -6.26 -6.19 -5.38
C SER A 21 -6.76 -6.28 -3.95
N GLU A 22 -5.88 -6.50 -2.98
CA GLU A 22 -6.23 -6.61 -1.56
C GLU A 22 -6.79 -5.30 -1.03
N GLN A 23 -6.09 -4.18 -1.24
CA GLN A 23 -6.51 -2.86 -0.77
C GLN A 23 -7.81 -2.40 -1.43
N PHE A 24 -8.02 -2.70 -2.71
CA PHE A 24 -9.28 -2.35 -3.37
C PHE A 24 -10.46 -3.17 -2.83
N ALA A 25 -10.26 -4.47 -2.57
CA ALA A 25 -11.29 -5.31 -1.98
C ALA A 25 -11.65 -4.84 -0.56
N LEU A 26 -10.63 -4.49 0.24
CA LEU A 26 -10.83 -3.90 1.57
C LEU A 26 -11.61 -2.59 1.48
N LEU A 27 -11.19 -1.65 0.63
CA LEU A 27 -11.86 -0.38 0.42
C LEU A 27 -13.33 -0.56 0.04
N ASP A 28 -13.62 -1.44 -0.94
CA ASP A 28 -14.99 -1.63 -1.41
C ASP A 28 -15.88 -2.22 -0.33
N ASN A 29 -15.37 -3.20 0.43
CA ASN A 29 -16.06 -3.78 1.57
C ASN A 29 -16.29 -2.73 2.66
N CYS A 30 -15.25 -2.03 3.10
CA CYS A 30 -15.36 -1.02 4.14
C CYS A 30 -16.34 0.10 3.76
N CYS A 31 -16.35 0.55 2.51
CA CYS A 31 -17.31 1.57 2.07
C CYS A 31 -18.76 1.08 2.14
N ARG A 32 -19.03 -0.15 1.70
CA ARG A 32 -20.38 -0.73 1.74
C ARG A 32 -20.83 -0.98 3.17
N GLU A 33 -19.97 -1.61 3.97
CA GLU A 33 -20.27 -1.96 5.35
C GLU A 33 -20.45 -0.72 6.21
N TYR A 34 -19.65 0.34 6.03
CA TYR A 34 -19.84 1.58 6.79
C TYR A 34 -21.24 2.18 6.57
N LEU A 35 -21.69 2.28 5.32
CA LEU A 35 -23.02 2.79 4.98
C LEU A 35 -24.12 1.86 5.50
N PHE A 36 -23.96 0.55 5.32
CA PHE A 36 -24.89 -0.45 5.85
C PHE A 36 -25.04 -0.32 7.38
N LEU A 37 -23.94 -0.18 8.11
CA LEU A 37 -23.97 -0.03 9.57
C LEU A 37 -24.67 1.26 10.01
N CYS A 38 -24.44 2.37 9.28
CA CYS A 38 -25.13 3.63 9.55
C CYS A 38 -26.65 3.46 9.40
N ASP A 39 -27.09 2.85 8.29
CA ASP A 39 -28.51 2.71 7.96
C ASP A 39 -29.22 1.64 8.82
N PHE A 40 -28.60 0.47 8.98
CA PHE A 40 -29.21 -0.67 9.66
C PHE A 40 -29.35 -0.43 11.17
N PHE A 41 -28.34 0.16 11.80
CA PHE A 41 -28.34 0.45 13.23
C PHE A 41 -28.77 1.89 13.56
N MET A 42 -29.16 2.69 12.56
CA MET A 42 -29.56 4.10 12.72
C MET A 42 -28.52 4.91 13.51
N LEU A 43 -27.23 4.70 13.19
CA LEU A 43 -26.12 5.31 13.92
C LEU A 43 -25.96 6.77 13.51
N ASP A 44 -25.73 7.63 14.50
CA ASP A 44 -25.36 9.01 14.23
C ASP A 44 -23.88 9.13 13.82
N ASN A 45 -23.50 10.33 13.36
CA ASN A 45 -22.13 10.62 12.93
C ASN A 45 -21.05 10.45 14.02
N ARG A 46 -21.43 10.33 15.30
CA ARG A 46 -20.48 10.14 16.42
C ARG A 46 -20.32 8.66 16.77
N ALA A 47 -21.40 7.88 16.69
CA ALA A 47 -21.43 6.46 17.00
C ALA A 47 -20.94 5.61 15.83
N ALA A 48 -21.30 5.96 14.59
CA ALA A 48 -20.95 5.19 13.39
C ALA A 48 -19.45 4.91 13.25
N PRO A 49 -18.53 5.90 13.41
CA PRO A 49 -17.10 5.64 13.31
C PRO A 49 -16.59 4.68 14.39
N LYS A 50 -17.09 4.77 15.62
CA LYS A 50 -16.68 3.90 16.74
C LYS A 50 -17.10 2.46 16.48
N PHE A 51 -18.37 2.27 16.15
CA PHE A 51 -18.93 0.94 15.87
C PHE A 51 -18.23 0.28 14.67
N PHE A 52 -17.98 1.04 13.60
CA PHE A 52 -17.22 0.57 12.46
C PHE A 52 -15.80 0.10 12.83
N MET A 53 -15.09 0.87 13.66
CA MET A 53 -13.74 0.50 14.10
C MET A 53 -13.74 -0.73 15.01
N GLU A 54 -14.76 -0.94 15.86
CA GLU A 54 -14.88 -2.18 16.65
C GLU A 54 -14.92 -3.44 15.76
N ILE A 55 -15.46 -3.33 14.54
CA ILE A 55 -15.53 -4.42 13.57
C ILE A 55 -14.22 -4.55 12.77
N PHE A 56 -13.70 -3.44 12.23
CA PHE A 56 -12.62 -3.46 11.24
C PHE A 56 -11.20 -3.26 11.80
N GLU A 57 -11.03 -2.80 13.04
CA GLU A 57 -9.71 -2.42 13.56
C GLU A 57 -8.70 -3.58 13.50
N LYS A 58 -9.11 -4.80 13.83
CA LYS A 58 -8.21 -5.98 13.77
C LYS A 58 -7.78 -6.28 12.33
N THR A 59 -8.68 -6.13 11.37
CA THR A 59 -8.40 -6.32 9.94
C THR A 59 -7.40 -5.27 9.45
N PHE A 60 -7.60 -3.99 9.81
CA PHE A 60 -6.67 -2.93 9.47
C PHE A 60 -5.28 -3.17 10.06
N LYS A 61 -5.19 -3.58 11.34
CA LYS A 61 -3.90 -3.90 11.98
C LYS A 61 -3.18 -5.05 11.29
N LEU A 62 -3.91 -6.11 10.90
CA LEU A 62 -3.32 -7.24 10.17
C LEU A 62 -2.73 -6.80 8.82
N ILE A 63 -3.53 -6.08 8.04
CA ILE A 63 -3.14 -5.61 6.71
C ILE A 63 -1.96 -4.63 6.81
N GLN A 64 -2.03 -3.69 7.75
CA GLN A 64 -0.94 -2.75 8.02
C GLN A 64 0.35 -3.50 8.35
N LYS A 65 0.32 -4.48 9.26
CA LYS A 65 1.50 -5.24 9.66
C LYS A 65 2.10 -6.04 8.51
N ASN A 66 1.26 -6.67 7.69
CA ASN A 66 1.73 -7.42 6.52
C ASN A 66 2.39 -6.49 5.50
N PHE A 67 1.79 -5.32 5.26
CA PHE A 67 2.35 -4.32 4.37
C PHE A 67 3.69 -3.76 4.87
N GLU A 68 3.75 -3.39 6.16
CA GLU A 68 4.97 -2.89 6.80
C GLU A 68 6.10 -3.92 6.71
N SER A 69 5.81 -5.20 6.96
CA SER A 69 6.80 -6.28 6.85
C SER A 69 7.35 -6.46 5.43
N TYR A 70 6.57 -6.18 4.40
CA TYR A 70 7.06 -6.23 3.02
C TYR A 70 7.91 -4.99 2.72
N VAL A 71 7.39 -3.80 3.06
CA VAL A 71 8.04 -2.53 2.75
C VAL A 71 9.38 -2.39 3.48
N SER A 72 9.48 -2.83 4.74
CA SER A 72 10.70 -2.69 5.56
C SER A 72 11.94 -3.29 4.91
N ASP A 73 11.78 -4.35 4.11
CA ASP A 73 12.89 -5.09 3.52
C ASP A 73 13.03 -4.83 2.00
N SER A 74 12.12 -4.05 1.41
CA SER A 74 12.14 -3.76 -0.03
C SER A 74 13.18 -2.71 -0.42
N PHE A 75 14.01 -3.01 -1.42
CA PHE A 75 14.93 -2.06 -2.05
C PHE A 75 14.46 -1.63 -3.45
N ASP A 76 13.20 -1.93 -3.80
CA ASP A 76 12.59 -1.51 -5.04
C ASP A 76 11.80 -0.20 -4.82
N PRO A 77 12.40 0.97 -5.13
CA PRO A 77 11.72 2.25 -4.92
C PRO A 77 10.52 2.44 -5.84
N ILE A 78 10.47 1.76 -7.00
CA ILE A 78 9.36 1.86 -7.95
C ILE A 78 8.15 1.12 -7.39
N ALA A 79 8.33 -0.12 -6.89
CA ALA A 79 7.25 -0.88 -6.26
C ALA A 79 6.66 -0.14 -5.04
N ILE A 80 7.52 0.46 -4.21
CA ILE A 80 7.10 1.27 -3.05
C ILE A 80 6.29 2.50 -3.52
N LEU A 81 6.79 3.23 -4.52
CA LEU A 81 6.12 4.40 -5.09
C LEU A 81 4.74 4.03 -5.66
N LEU A 82 4.65 2.92 -6.40
CA LEU A 82 3.38 2.43 -6.95
C LEU A 82 2.37 2.09 -5.85
N CYS A 83 2.80 1.42 -4.77
CA CYS A 83 1.94 1.15 -3.62
C CYS A 83 1.42 2.45 -3.00
N MET A 84 2.29 3.45 -2.80
CA MET A 84 1.91 4.75 -2.25
C MET A 84 0.87 5.47 -3.14
N HIS A 85 1.07 5.49 -4.46
CA HIS A 85 0.11 6.08 -5.40
C HIS A 85 -1.24 5.36 -5.41
N LEU A 86 -1.25 4.03 -5.25
CA LEU A 86 -2.49 3.27 -5.09
C LEU A 86 -3.24 3.71 -3.82
N VAL A 87 -2.54 3.87 -2.69
CA VAL A 87 -3.15 4.33 -1.44
C VAL A 87 -3.74 5.73 -1.58
N TYR A 88 -3.01 6.68 -2.18
CA TYR A 88 -3.58 8.03 -2.46
C TYR A 88 -4.85 7.95 -3.30
N ARG A 89 -4.87 7.11 -4.33
CA ARG A 89 -6.06 6.93 -5.17
C ARG A 89 -7.23 6.33 -4.39
N TYR A 90 -6.98 5.38 -3.50
CA TYR A 90 -8.00 4.77 -2.65
C TYR A 90 -8.53 5.73 -1.59
N GLN A 91 -7.69 6.60 -1.03
CA GLN A 91 -8.12 7.69 -0.15
C GLN A 91 -9.10 8.64 -0.87
N VAL A 92 -8.80 9.04 -2.11
CA VAL A 92 -9.71 9.87 -2.91
C VAL A 92 -11.04 9.16 -3.15
N ILE A 93 -11.03 7.86 -3.45
CA ILE A 93 -12.26 7.07 -3.67
C ILE A 93 -13.09 6.96 -2.38
N ALA A 94 -12.46 6.69 -1.23
CA ALA A 94 -13.13 6.60 0.06
C ALA A 94 -13.86 7.92 0.41
N ASN A 95 -13.18 9.05 0.22
CA ASN A 95 -13.78 10.37 0.45
C ASN A 95 -14.94 10.66 -0.51
N LYS A 96 -14.81 10.30 -1.79
CA LYS A 96 -15.93 10.42 -2.76
C LYS A 96 -17.13 9.54 -2.41
N ARG A 97 -16.92 8.45 -1.67
CA ARG A 97 -17.96 7.54 -1.17
C ARG A 97 -18.49 7.92 0.21
N SER A 98 -18.13 9.10 0.73
CA SER A 98 -18.54 9.60 2.05
C SER A 98 -18.07 8.71 3.22
N VAL A 99 -16.91 8.05 3.10
CA VAL A 99 -16.33 7.21 4.15
C VAL A 99 -14.94 7.76 4.56
N PRO A 100 -14.87 8.97 5.17
CA PRO A 100 -13.61 9.60 5.54
C PRO A 100 -12.90 8.92 6.71
N ILE A 101 -13.57 8.02 7.44
CA ILE A 101 -12.97 7.27 8.57
C ILE A 101 -11.76 6.43 8.13
N LEU A 102 -11.69 6.04 6.85
CA LEU A 102 -10.55 5.33 6.28
C LEU A 102 -9.30 6.20 6.08
N ASN A 103 -9.41 7.53 6.16
CA ASN A 103 -8.28 8.43 5.92
C ASN A 103 -7.11 8.14 6.85
N LYS A 104 -7.37 7.92 8.14
CA LYS A 104 -6.32 7.59 9.11
C LYS A 104 -5.59 6.30 8.77
N PHE A 105 -6.31 5.28 8.28
CA PHE A 105 -5.71 4.04 7.83
C PHE A 105 -4.82 4.25 6.60
N HIS A 106 -5.31 4.98 5.59
CA HIS A 106 -4.53 5.31 4.40
C HIS A 106 -3.29 6.15 4.71
N GLU A 107 -3.39 7.15 5.59
CA GLU A 107 -2.26 7.99 6.04
C GLU A 107 -1.15 7.15 6.67
N ILE A 108 -1.50 6.13 7.46
CA ILE A 108 -0.51 5.20 8.03
C ILE A 108 0.24 4.44 6.92
N LEU A 109 -0.47 3.91 5.92
CA LEU A 109 0.17 3.19 4.81
C LEU A 109 1.07 4.11 3.97
N ILE A 110 0.64 5.36 3.74
CA ILE A 110 1.45 6.37 3.05
C ILE A 110 2.73 6.64 3.84
N ASN A 111 2.63 6.89 5.14
CA ASN A 111 3.81 7.14 5.98
C ASN A 111 4.79 5.97 5.98
N ILE A 112 4.32 4.72 5.97
CA ILE A 112 5.17 3.53 5.84
C ILE A 112 5.95 3.57 4.51
N CYS A 113 5.29 3.92 3.40
CA CYS A 113 5.92 4.04 2.09
C CYS A 113 6.96 5.18 2.06
N GLU A 114 6.57 6.37 2.50
CA GLU A 114 7.40 7.58 2.48
C GLU A 114 8.71 7.36 3.23
N ASN A 115 8.63 6.85 4.47
CA ASN A 115 9.79 6.56 5.30
C ASN A 115 10.76 5.59 4.60
N ARG A 116 10.23 4.51 4.01
CA ARG A 116 11.09 3.53 3.32
C ARG A 116 11.67 4.07 2.03
N PHE A 117 10.84 4.77 1.24
CA PHE A 117 11.25 5.35 -0.03
C PHE A 117 12.44 6.31 0.17
N GLU A 118 12.38 7.15 1.20
CA GLU A 118 13.47 8.05 1.55
C GLU A 118 14.78 7.29 1.85
N ILE A 119 14.70 6.21 2.64
CA ILE A 119 15.86 5.36 2.97
C ILE A 119 16.47 4.76 1.70
N VAL A 120 15.65 4.15 0.84
CA VAL A 120 16.12 3.49 -0.39
C VAL A 120 16.73 4.51 -1.36
N MET A 121 16.09 5.68 -1.52
CA MET A 121 16.61 6.73 -2.40
C MET A 121 17.92 7.31 -1.89
N LYS A 122 18.07 7.53 -0.59
CA LYS A 122 19.36 7.93 0.01
C LYS A 122 20.44 6.90 -0.24
N ALA A 123 20.14 5.61 -0.05
CA ALA A 123 21.08 4.53 -0.34
C ALA A 123 21.50 4.50 -1.83
N ASN A 124 20.56 4.74 -2.75
CA ASN A 124 20.84 4.83 -4.18
C ASN A 124 21.73 6.03 -4.52
N ILE A 125 21.48 7.21 -3.92
CA ILE A 125 22.32 8.40 -4.09
C ILE A 125 23.75 8.12 -3.60
N ASP A 126 23.89 7.58 -2.39
CA ASP A 126 25.18 7.22 -1.81
C ASP A 126 25.93 6.20 -2.67
N SER A 127 25.23 5.19 -3.20
CA SER A 127 25.79 4.18 -4.10
C SER A 127 26.41 4.83 -5.35
N VAL A 128 25.66 5.72 -6.01
CA VAL A 128 26.13 6.44 -7.20
C VAL A 128 27.31 7.36 -6.87
N GLN A 129 27.30 8.04 -5.72
CA GLN A 129 28.39 8.92 -5.32
C GLN A 129 29.70 8.19 -5.01
N ARG A 130 29.62 6.98 -4.45
CA ARG A 130 30.79 6.18 -4.04
C ARG A 130 31.34 5.30 -5.17
N VAL A 131 30.68 5.25 -6.32
CA VAL A 131 31.15 4.53 -7.50
C VAL A 131 32.49 5.13 -7.96
N GLU A 132 33.53 4.30 -7.99
CA GLU A 132 34.80 4.65 -8.61
C GLU A 132 34.74 4.31 -10.11
N PRO A 133 34.75 5.31 -11.02
CA PRO A 133 34.54 5.07 -12.45
C PRO A 133 35.60 4.13 -13.06
N HIS A 134 36.81 4.14 -12.51
CA HIS A 134 37.92 3.32 -12.97
C HIS A 134 37.75 1.82 -12.70
N LYS A 135 36.86 1.42 -11.78
CA LYS A 135 36.50 0.02 -11.52
C LYS A 135 35.54 -0.55 -12.57
N PHE A 136 34.90 0.30 -13.37
CA PHE A 136 34.10 -0.09 -14.53
C PHE A 136 35.01 -0.14 -15.76
N SER A 137 36.06 -0.97 -15.75
CA SER A 137 37.02 -1.09 -16.85
C SER A 137 36.45 -1.92 -18.02
N SER A 138 35.42 -1.37 -18.68
CA SER A 138 34.91 -1.68 -20.03
C SER A 138 33.64 -0.85 -20.25
N ILE A 139 33.78 0.47 -20.26
CA ILE A 139 32.64 1.38 -20.44
C ILE A 139 32.24 1.37 -21.92
N GLU A 140 31.20 0.62 -22.27
CA GLU A 140 30.40 0.98 -23.43
C GLU A 140 29.82 2.38 -23.15
N LEU A 141 30.26 3.38 -23.92
CA LEU A 141 29.83 4.79 -23.77
C LEU A 141 28.39 5.05 -24.21
N ASN A 142 27.67 4.00 -24.59
CA ASN A 142 26.29 4.10 -25.02
C ASN A 142 25.36 4.02 -23.81
N PRO A 143 24.21 4.72 -23.85
CA PRO A 143 23.16 4.47 -22.85
C PRO A 143 22.82 2.98 -22.85
N HIS A 144 22.88 2.35 -21.68
CA HIS A 144 22.25 1.05 -21.49
C HIS A 144 20.73 1.28 -21.53
N PHE A 145 20.13 1.00 -22.67
CA PHE A 145 18.68 1.09 -22.89
C PHE A 145 17.95 -0.14 -22.36
#